data_AF-A0A1M7QTJ9-F1
#
_entry.id   AF-A0A1M7QTJ9-F1
#
_cell.length_a   1.000
_cell.length_b   1.000
_cell.length_c   1.000
_cell.angle_alpha   90.00
_cell.angle_beta   90.00
_cell.angle_gamma   90.00
#
_symmetry.space_group_name_H-M   'P 1'
#
loop_
_entity.id
_entity.type
_entity.pdbx_description
1 polymer ?
#
loop_
_entity_poly.entity_id
_entity_poly.type
_entity_poly.pdbx_seq_one_letter_code
_entity_poly.pdbx_strand_id
1 'polypeptide(L)'
;MNVKRFTARTSRDALTLVRQAFGEDAVVLSTKPCAEGVEVLAMAPESVQQIERLSAAGPIPPSPPVAKRAAAPRAQPARQAPAPQPAPAPAMEVNDDVARLSMSTLSFQDYVRERMLKRRQAALQHGRDNEPSFMPDDEPSLPTALEQRLAERQAMHPAPVQHAPMQAVGGRSPALREPPVLREEIRVQQQQAAAAAAQAHAQAQAHAQALADARAQALAQQHTPAPVPAAPVVSLADARSNGNATARRDQQDMMNELRSMKGLIEERFGALAFMEKLQRQPAQAMLIQKLLDSGFSPALIRKLAESLPNDVSDETAWAANILERNLITGENDAALEDQGGVYALIGSTGVGKTTSAAKIAAAFATKHGAANLGLITLDAYRVGAHEQLRAYGRILGVPVHTAHDRASLEDLLELLAAKKMVLIDTAGMAQRDSRTRELLDMLAHRSIQKLLVVNAAAQGETIEDVMVSYRAAACKGIVLSKLDEAVKLAPALDALIRHKLKVVGVANGQRVPEDWHRLSAHALVHRALRANTGTAYRMDADDVNLIFTARQPALRTRGSLHA
;
A
#
# COMPACT_ATOMS: atom_id res chain seq x y z
N MET A 1 -25.89 17.95 -8.41
CA MET A 1 -25.69 17.61 -9.83
C MET A 1 -26.71 16.54 -10.19
N ASN A 2 -27.83 16.89 -10.84
CA ASN A 2 -28.92 15.94 -11.14
C ASN A 2 -28.73 15.35 -12.54
N VAL A 3 -28.02 14.22 -12.63
CA VAL A 3 -27.93 13.41 -13.85
C VAL A 3 -28.87 12.21 -13.71
N LYS A 4 -29.72 11.96 -14.71
CA LYS A 4 -30.64 10.81 -14.73
C LYS A 4 -30.43 9.95 -15.97
N ARG A 5 -30.73 8.66 -15.82
CA ARG A 5 -30.62 7.63 -16.84
C ARG A 5 -32.00 7.25 -17.36
N PHE A 6 -32.15 7.17 -18.67
CA PHE A 6 -33.37 6.76 -19.36
C PHE A 6 -33.07 5.58 -20.29
N THR A 7 -33.91 4.55 -20.26
CA THR A 7 -33.78 3.37 -21.11
C THR A 7 -35.06 3.16 -21.91
N ALA A 8 -34.94 2.94 -23.22
CA ALA A 8 -36.08 2.63 -24.07
C ALA A 8 -35.69 1.72 -25.23
N ARG A 9 -36.69 1.11 -25.88
CA ARG A 9 -36.49 0.17 -26.99
C ARG A 9 -35.87 0.82 -28.22
N THR A 10 -36.07 2.12 -28.42
CA THR A 10 -35.48 2.89 -29.51
C THR A 10 -34.86 4.19 -29.00
N SER A 11 -33.84 4.71 -29.69
CA SER A 11 -33.22 6.00 -29.34
C SER A 11 -34.23 7.16 -29.35
N ARG A 12 -35.25 7.08 -30.22
CA ARG A 12 -36.29 8.12 -30.33
C ARG A 12 -37.18 8.15 -29.10
N ASP A 13 -37.53 6.99 -28.57
CA ASP A 13 -38.32 6.88 -27.33
C ASP A 13 -37.50 7.34 -26.12
N ALA A 14 -36.22 6.97 -26.05
CA ALA A 14 -35.33 7.39 -24.96
C ALA A 14 -35.16 8.93 -24.94
N LEU A 15 -35.02 9.57 -26.11
CA LEU A 15 -34.98 11.03 -26.21
C LEU A 15 -36.32 11.70 -25.90
N THR A 16 -37.44 11.02 -26.13
CA THR A 16 -38.78 11.52 -25.76
C THR A 16 -38.95 11.52 -24.24
N LEU A 17 -38.48 10.46 -23.56
CA LEU A 17 -38.43 10.38 -22.10
C LEU A 17 -37.51 11.44 -21.48
N VAL A 18 -36.36 11.71 -22.11
CA VAL A 18 -35.45 12.80 -21.69
C VAL A 18 -36.15 14.15 -21.80
N ARG A 19 -36.83 14.44 -22.90
CA ARG A 19 -37.57 15.72 -23.09
C ARG A 19 -38.74 15.86 -22.12
N GLN A 20 -39.47 14.79 -21.84
CA GLN A 20 -40.55 14.81 -20.84
C GLN A 20 -40.03 15.09 -19.43
N ALA A 21 -38.82 14.61 -19.10
CA ALA A 21 -38.25 14.74 -17.77
C ALA A 21 -37.46 16.05 -17.53
N PHE A 22 -36.86 16.63 -18.58
CA PHE A 22 -35.94 17.76 -18.45
C PHE A 22 -36.24 18.94 -19.39
N GLY A 23 -37.30 18.87 -20.19
CA GLY A 23 -37.66 19.89 -21.18
C GLY A 23 -36.90 19.74 -22.50
N GLU A 24 -37.16 20.63 -23.46
CA GLU A 24 -36.53 20.56 -24.79
C GLU A 24 -35.02 20.88 -24.76
N ASP A 25 -34.55 21.58 -23.73
CA ASP A 25 -33.16 22.03 -23.56
C ASP A 25 -32.29 21.06 -22.74
N ALA A 26 -32.70 19.79 -22.64
CA ALA A 26 -31.95 18.77 -21.91
C ALA A 26 -30.62 18.41 -22.60
N VAL A 27 -29.52 18.39 -21.85
CA VAL A 27 -28.20 18.02 -22.40
C VAL A 27 -27.96 16.53 -22.21
N VAL A 28 -27.77 15.81 -23.32
CA VAL A 28 -27.43 14.39 -23.34
C VAL A 28 -25.92 14.23 -23.17
N LEU A 29 -25.52 13.50 -22.13
CA LEU A 29 -24.12 13.27 -21.77
C LEU A 29 -23.54 12.02 -22.42
N SER A 30 -24.36 10.97 -22.57
CA SER A 30 -23.92 9.69 -23.15
C SER A 30 -25.12 8.91 -23.67
N THR A 31 -24.93 8.24 -24.81
CA THR A 31 -25.87 7.24 -25.33
C THR A 31 -25.14 5.91 -25.50
N LYS A 32 -25.73 4.81 -25.01
CA LYS A 32 -25.14 3.46 -25.09
C LYS A 32 -26.21 2.44 -25.48
N PRO A 33 -25.92 1.48 -26.38
CA PRO A 33 -26.79 0.35 -26.62
C PRO A 33 -26.76 -0.61 -25.41
N CYS A 34 -27.93 -1.11 -25.01
CA CYS A 34 -28.08 -2.06 -23.90
C CYS A 34 -29.01 -3.22 -24.30
N ALA A 35 -29.07 -4.28 -23.48
CA ALA A 35 -29.86 -5.47 -23.78
C ALA A 35 -31.38 -5.20 -23.97
N GLU A 36 -31.89 -4.09 -23.43
CA GLU A 36 -33.30 -3.68 -23.56
C GLU A 36 -33.54 -2.54 -24.57
N GLY A 37 -32.51 -2.16 -25.35
CA GLY A 37 -32.58 -1.11 -26.38
C GLY A 37 -31.45 -0.10 -26.26
N VAL A 38 -31.78 1.14 -25.90
CA VAL A 38 -30.83 2.27 -25.83
C VAL A 38 -30.97 2.97 -24.48
N GLU A 39 -29.82 3.19 -23.85
CA GLU A 39 -29.64 3.92 -22.60
C GLU A 39 -29.10 5.32 -22.88
N VAL A 40 -29.74 6.35 -22.31
CA VAL A 40 -29.38 7.76 -22.45
C VAL A 40 -29.20 8.38 -21.07
N LEU A 41 -28.02 8.93 -20.79
CA LEU A 41 -27.80 9.80 -19.64
C LEU A 41 -28.00 11.25 -20.05
N ALA A 42 -28.83 11.98 -19.31
CA ALA A 42 -29.11 13.38 -19.56
C ALA A 42 -29.17 14.20 -18.26
N MET A 43 -28.99 15.52 -18.40
CA MET A 43 -29.04 16.49 -17.31
C MET A 43 -29.94 17.69 -17.64
N ALA A 44 -30.46 18.33 -16.60
CA ALA A 44 -31.26 19.55 -16.73
C ALA A 44 -30.41 20.78 -17.10
N PRO A 45 -30.94 21.72 -17.91
CA PRO A 45 -30.20 22.90 -18.38
C PRO A 45 -29.69 23.82 -17.25
N GLU A 46 -30.41 23.90 -16.13
CA GLU A 46 -30.00 24.69 -14.96
C GLU A 46 -28.69 24.21 -14.32
N SER A 47 -28.42 22.89 -14.41
CA SER A 47 -27.19 22.27 -13.90
C SER A 47 -25.97 22.54 -14.79
N VAL A 48 -26.19 22.94 -16.05
CA VAL A 48 -25.13 23.28 -17.01
C VAL A 48 -24.66 24.73 -16.77
N GLN A 49 -25.59 25.65 -16.50
CA GLN A 49 -25.25 27.04 -16.17
C GLN A 49 -24.43 27.17 -14.87
N GLN A 50 -24.60 26.24 -13.94
CA GLN A 50 -23.81 26.19 -12.71
C GLN A 50 -22.35 25.77 -12.97
N ILE A 51 -22.11 24.94 -14.00
CA ILE A 51 -20.78 24.53 -14.45
C ILE A 51 -20.07 25.69 -15.18
N GLU A 52 -20.79 26.46 -15.99
CA GLU A 52 -20.22 27.64 -16.67
C GLU A 52 -19.90 28.78 -15.70
N ARG A 53 -20.72 29.03 -14.68
CA ARG A 53 -20.44 30.06 -13.64
C ARG A 53 -19.23 29.71 -12.78
N LEU A 54 -18.98 28.43 -12.53
CA LEU A 54 -17.77 27.95 -11.85
C LEU A 54 -16.52 28.07 -12.75
N SER A 55 -16.69 28.16 -14.07
CA SER A 55 -15.62 28.26 -15.06
C SER A 55 -15.28 29.71 -15.44
N ALA A 56 -16.14 30.68 -15.11
CA ALA A 56 -16.04 32.09 -15.54
C ALA A 56 -15.33 33.04 -14.54
N ALA A 57 -14.60 32.53 -13.55
CA ALA A 57 -13.77 33.35 -12.67
C ALA A 57 -12.37 33.61 -13.28
N GLY A 58 -12.31 34.56 -14.23
CA GLY A 58 -11.16 35.44 -14.49
C GLY A 58 -10.17 35.08 -15.62
N PRO A 59 -10.04 35.91 -16.68
CA PRO A 59 -8.88 35.93 -17.58
C PRO A 59 -7.86 37.04 -17.23
N ILE A 60 -6.57 36.72 -17.40
CA ILE A 60 -5.41 37.66 -17.38
C ILE A 60 -5.15 38.14 -18.83
N PRO A 61 -4.82 39.43 -19.09
CA PRO A 61 -4.73 39.98 -20.45
C PRO A 61 -3.45 39.58 -21.21
N PRO A 62 -3.45 39.60 -22.56
CA PRO A 62 -2.29 39.22 -23.38
C PRO A 62 -1.30 40.37 -23.64
N SER A 63 -0.02 40.01 -23.82
CA SER A 63 1.10 40.89 -24.20
C SER A 63 1.34 40.89 -25.73
N PRO A 64 2.00 41.92 -26.31
CA PRO A 64 1.96 42.24 -27.75
C PRO A 64 2.94 41.43 -28.64
N PRO A 65 2.81 41.48 -29.98
CA PRO A 65 3.50 40.56 -30.89
C PRO A 65 4.90 41.04 -31.29
N VAL A 66 5.87 40.11 -31.30
CA VAL A 66 7.21 40.33 -31.89
C VAL A 66 7.20 39.91 -33.37
N ALA A 67 7.76 40.79 -34.19
CA ALA A 67 7.73 40.78 -35.64
C ALA A 67 8.54 39.64 -36.29
N LYS A 68 8.02 39.21 -37.45
CA LYS A 68 8.69 38.35 -38.44
C LYS A 68 9.95 39.02 -38.99
N ARG A 69 11.03 38.25 -39.17
CA ARG A 69 12.13 38.62 -40.07
C ARG A 69 12.54 37.44 -40.95
N ALA A 70 12.71 37.77 -42.22
CA ALA A 70 12.77 36.89 -43.38
C ALA A 70 14.15 36.23 -43.60
N ALA A 71 14.14 35.19 -44.43
CA ALA A 71 15.28 34.41 -44.92
C ALA A 71 16.03 35.10 -46.08
N ALA A 72 17.32 34.74 -46.25
CA ALA A 72 18.05 34.73 -47.53
C ALA A 72 19.43 34.00 -47.38
N PRO A 73 20.10 33.56 -48.48
CA PRO A 73 20.60 32.17 -48.60
C PRO A 73 22.11 32.02 -48.91
N ARG A 74 22.61 30.76 -48.95
CA ARG A 74 23.86 30.18 -49.56
C ARG A 74 24.55 29.22 -48.57
N ALA A 75 25.21 28.11 -48.93
CA ALA A 75 25.52 27.43 -50.19
C ALA A 75 25.88 25.95 -49.90
N GLN A 76 25.72 25.06 -50.88
CA GLN A 76 26.31 23.70 -50.91
C GLN A 76 27.79 23.77 -51.34
N PRO A 77 28.63 22.83 -50.88
CA PRO A 77 29.13 21.73 -51.74
C PRO A 77 29.32 20.43 -50.93
N ALA A 78 29.60 19.21 -51.42
CA ALA A 78 29.70 18.57 -52.73
C ALA A 78 29.56 17.04 -52.50
N ARG A 79 29.20 16.33 -53.57
CA ARG A 79 29.09 14.87 -53.66
C ARG A 79 30.46 14.18 -53.57
N GLN A 80 30.53 13.06 -52.85
CA GLN A 80 31.47 11.97 -53.14
C GLN A 80 30.72 10.62 -53.04
N ALA A 81 30.97 9.75 -54.02
CA ALA A 81 30.52 8.36 -54.12
C ALA A 81 31.76 7.49 -54.49
N PRO A 82 31.72 6.16 -54.44
CA PRO A 82 32.41 5.37 -53.41
C PRO A 82 33.47 4.40 -53.97
N ALA A 83 34.28 3.80 -53.10
CA ALA A 83 35.22 2.71 -53.44
C ALA A 83 35.32 1.70 -52.25
N PRO A 84 35.72 0.44 -52.46
CA PRO A 84 34.85 -0.73 -52.31
C PRO A 84 35.01 -1.51 -51.00
N GLN A 85 33.94 -2.19 -50.60
CA GLN A 85 33.90 -3.14 -49.49
C GLN A 85 34.44 -4.53 -49.91
N PRO A 86 35.12 -5.28 -49.02
CA PRO A 86 35.26 -6.73 -49.13
C PRO A 86 34.00 -7.44 -48.59
N ALA A 87 33.68 -8.59 -49.19
CA ALA A 87 32.44 -9.37 -48.99
C ALA A 87 32.29 -10.03 -47.59
N PRO A 88 31.06 -10.35 -47.15
CA PRO A 88 30.74 -10.79 -45.80
C PRO A 88 30.64 -12.32 -45.61
N ALA A 89 30.84 -12.78 -44.39
CA ALA A 89 30.43 -14.11 -43.88
C ALA A 89 29.14 -13.97 -43.04
N PRO A 90 28.32 -15.03 -42.88
CA PRO A 90 26.86 -14.88 -42.78
C PRO A 90 26.40 -14.49 -41.38
N ALA A 91 25.73 -13.34 -41.27
CA ALA A 91 24.95 -12.95 -40.10
C ALA A 91 23.47 -12.98 -40.47
N MET A 92 22.70 -13.82 -39.77
CA MET A 92 21.25 -13.92 -39.91
C MET A 92 20.57 -12.57 -39.59
N GLU A 93 19.52 -12.27 -40.34
CA GLU A 93 18.90 -10.97 -40.53
C GLU A 93 18.19 -10.41 -39.28
N VAL A 94 18.74 -9.32 -38.73
CA VAL A 94 18.16 -8.52 -37.62
C VAL A 94 16.91 -7.72 -38.06
N ASN A 95 16.61 -7.70 -39.37
CA ASN A 95 15.51 -6.91 -39.92
C ASN A 95 14.14 -7.60 -39.79
N ASP A 96 14.12 -8.93 -39.65
CA ASP A 96 12.88 -9.70 -39.47
C ASP A 96 12.30 -9.60 -38.03
N ASP A 97 13.14 -9.22 -37.06
CA ASP A 97 12.72 -9.07 -35.66
C ASP A 97 11.93 -7.79 -35.41
N VAL A 98 12.20 -6.73 -36.19
CA VAL A 98 11.49 -5.44 -36.08
C VAL A 98 10.05 -5.56 -36.62
N ALA A 99 9.82 -6.41 -37.62
CA ALA A 99 8.48 -6.72 -38.13
C ALA A 99 7.68 -7.64 -37.20
N ARG A 100 8.35 -8.48 -36.40
CA ARG A 100 7.71 -9.36 -35.39
C ARG A 100 7.34 -8.65 -34.08
N LEU A 101 7.81 -7.42 -33.87
CA LEU A 101 7.55 -6.61 -32.68
C LEU A 101 6.15 -5.94 -32.64
N SER A 102 5.29 -6.20 -33.64
CA SER A 102 3.89 -5.76 -33.66
C SER A 102 2.90 -6.87 -33.30
N MET A 103 3.23 -7.74 -32.34
CA MET A 103 2.34 -8.83 -31.95
C MET A 103 1.46 -8.47 -30.74
N SER A 104 0.20 -8.90 -30.81
CA SER A 104 -0.78 -8.84 -29.72
C SER A 104 -0.21 -9.43 -28.42
N THR A 105 -0.60 -8.87 -27.27
CA THR A 105 -0.16 -9.23 -25.91
C THR A 105 -0.10 -10.73 -25.60
N LEU A 106 -0.89 -11.56 -26.30
CA LEU A 106 -0.88 -13.02 -26.16
C LEU A 106 0.41 -13.66 -26.74
N SER A 107 0.81 -13.30 -27.97
CA SER A 107 1.96 -13.92 -28.64
C SER A 107 3.30 -13.58 -27.98
N PHE A 108 3.35 -12.46 -27.26
CA PHE A 108 4.51 -12.08 -26.46
C PHE A 108 4.69 -12.95 -25.21
N GLN A 109 3.59 -13.37 -24.55
CA GLN A 109 3.66 -14.24 -23.38
C GLN A 109 4.19 -15.64 -23.75
N ASP A 110 3.84 -16.12 -24.94
CA ASP A 110 4.35 -17.38 -25.46
C ASP A 110 5.84 -17.30 -25.80
N TYR A 111 6.31 -16.17 -26.34
CA TYR A 111 7.74 -15.94 -26.57
C TYR A 111 8.57 -15.99 -25.28
N VAL A 112 8.12 -15.32 -24.21
CA VAL A 112 8.80 -15.36 -22.91
C VAL A 112 8.75 -16.77 -22.31
N ARG A 113 7.62 -17.47 -22.44
CA ARG A 113 7.47 -18.86 -22.00
C ARG A 113 8.44 -19.79 -22.75
N GLU A 114 8.59 -19.65 -24.07
CA GLU A 114 9.53 -20.44 -24.86
C GLU A 114 10.99 -20.14 -24.48
N ARG A 115 11.33 -18.88 -24.22
CA ARG A 115 12.67 -18.48 -23.76
C ARG A 115 12.99 -19.05 -22.38
N MET A 116 12.03 -19.02 -21.46
CA MET A 116 12.12 -19.65 -20.13
C MET A 116 12.35 -21.15 -20.23
N LEU A 117 11.62 -21.84 -21.10
CA LEU A 117 11.79 -23.28 -21.34
C LEU A 117 13.17 -23.60 -21.91
N LYS A 118 13.67 -22.80 -22.87
CA LYS A 118 15.03 -22.95 -23.43
C LYS A 118 16.12 -22.71 -22.39
N ARG A 119 15.98 -21.71 -21.53
CA ARG A 119 16.95 -21.42 -20.45
C ARG A 119 16.94 -22.53 -19.39
N ARG A 120 15.77 -23.07 -19.04
CA ARG A 120 15.64 -24.22 -18.14
C ARG A 120 16.23 -25.50 -18.74
N GLN A 121 16.03 -25.73 -20.05
CA GLN A 121 16.65 -26.84 -20.78
C GLN A 121 18.18 -26.69 -20.86
N ALA A 122 18.69 -25.49 -21.10
CA ALA A 122 20.12 -25.21 -21.11
C ALA A 122 20.76 -25.40 -19.72
N ALA A 123 20.08 -25.01 -18.64
CA ALA A 123 20.54 -25.26 -17.27
C ALA A 123 20.54 -26.75 -16.90
N LEU A 124 19.58 -27.53 -17.42
CA LEU A 124 19.53 -28.99 -17.26
C LEU A 124 20.58 -29.72 -18.11
N GLN A 125 20.94 -29.15 -19.27
CA GLN A 125 21.99 -29.69 -20.15
C GLN A 125 23.40 -29.37 -19.62
N HIS A 126 23.63 -28.17 -19.07
CA HIS A 126 24.90 -27.81 -18.45
C HIS A 126 25.14 -28.41 -17.06
N GLY A 127 24.14 -29.09 -16.48
CA GLY A 127 24.31 -29.91 -15.27
C GLY A 127 24.84 -31.33 -15.52
N ARG A 128 25.16 -31.69 -16.78
CA ARG A 128 25.68 -33.02 -17.15
C ARG A 128 27.18 -33.07 -17.48
N ASP A 129 27.86 -31.93 -17.54
CA ASP A 129 29.26 -31.86 -17.96
C ASP A 129 30.18 -31.36 -16.83
N ASN A 130 30.11 -32.01 -15.65
CA ASN A 130 31.20 -32.01 -14.68
C ASN A 130 30.98 -33.09 -13.59
N GLU A 131 31.40 -34.32 -13.86
CA GLU A 131 31.78 -35.28 -12.83
C GLU A 131 33.20 -35.77 -13.12
N PRO A 132 34.18 -35.61 -12.21
CA PRO A 132 35.44 -36.32 -12.31
C PRO A 132 35.25 -37.76 -11.82
N SER A 133 35.82 -38.68 -12.59
CA SER A 133 35.86 -40.13 -12.38
C SER A 133 36.45 -40.56 -11.03
N PHE A 134 35.81 -41.51 -10.35
CA PHE A 134 36.49 -42.42 -9.42
C PHE A 134 35.85 -43.82 -9.45
N MET A 135 36.69 -44.84 -9.62
CA MET A 135 36.36 -46.28 -9.60
C MET A 135 36.37 -46.82 -8.15
N PRO A 136 35.79 -48.00 -7.89
CA PRO A 136 35.15 -48.35 -6.61
C PRO A 136 36.11 -49.01 -5.63
N ASP A 137 35.83 -48.89 -4.32
CA ASP A 137 36.04 -49.98 -3.35
C ASP A 137 35.34 -49.67 -2.00
N ASP A 138 34.81 -50.75 -1.41
CA ASP A 138 34.43 -51.03 -0.03
C ASP A 138 33.27 -50.27 0.67
N GLU A 139 32.12 -50.97 0.74
CA GLU A 139 31.08 -50.80 1.76
C GLU A 139 31.58 -51.23 3.15
N PRO A 140 31.10 -50.54 4.20
CA PRO A 140 30.40 -51.28 5.25
C PRO A 140 29.06 -50.66 5.64
N SER A 141 28.14 -51.55 5.99
CA SER A 141 26.72 -51.38 6.29
C SER A 141 26.41 -50.82 7.68
N LEU A 142 25.32 -50.03 7.79
CA LEU A 142 24.58 -49.69 9.03
C LEU A 142 23.16 -49.15 8.65
N PRO A 143 22.13 -49.13 9.53
CA PRO A 143 21.56 -50.23 10.30
C PRO A 143 20.01 -50.32 10.21
N THR A 144 19.51 -51.43 10.73
CA THR A 144 18.16 -52.00 10.80
C THR A 144 17.08 -51.18 11.54
N ALA A 145 16.84 -49.93 11.14
CA ALA A 145 15.79 -49.09 11.76
C ALA A 145 14.75 -48.50 10.77
N LEU A 146 14.97 -48.65 9.47
CA LEU A 146 14.06 -48.16 8.42
C LEU A 146 13.05 -49.21 7.95
N GLU A 147 13.40 -50.51 7.98
CA GLU A 147 12.50 -51.58 7.57
C GLU A 147 11.37 -51.85 8.57
N GLN A 148 11.63 -51.68 9.87
CA GLN A 148 10.60 -51.88 10.92
C GLN A 148 9.48 -50.83 10.86
N ARG A 149 9.77 -49.59 10.43
CA ARG A 149 8.77 -48.51 10.32
C ARG A 149 7.87 -48.62 9.08
N LEU A 150 8.31 -49.33 8.05
CA LEU A 150 7.51 -49.59 6.86
C LEU A 150 6.48 -50.70 7.08
N ALA A 151 6.78 -51.68 7.96
CA ALA A 151 5.87 -52.78 8.29
C ALA A 151 4.69 -52.35 9.18
N GLU A 152 4.90 -51.44 10.14
CA GLU A 152 3.84 -51.00 11.07
C GLU A 152 2.74 -50.15 10.41
N ARG A 153 3.02 -49.52 9.27
CA ARG A 153 2.05 -48.66 8.56
C ARG A 153 1.04 -49.43 7.70
N GLN A 154 1.28 -50.70 7.41
CA GLN A 154 0.39 -51.53 6.59
C GLN A 154 -0.71 -52.26 7.40
N ALA A 155 -0.68 -52.19 8.74
CA ALA A 155 -1.56 -52.96 9.62
C ALA A 155 -2.83 -52.25 10.12
N MET A 156 -3.16 -51.03 9.65
CA MET A 156 -4.39 -50.33 10.06
C MET A 156 -5.26 -49.94 8.86
N HIS A 157 -6.19 -50.83 8.48
CA HIS A 157 -7.41 -50.52 7.74
C HIS A 157 -8.59 -51.26 8.39
N PRO A 158 -9.75 -50.62 8.66
CA PRO A 158 -11.00 -51.31 8.96
C PRO A 158 -11.81 -51.67 7.70
N ALA A 159 -12.72 -52.64 7.89
CA ALA A 159 -13.41 -53.53 6.94
C ALA A 159 -14.51 -52.91 6.03
N PRO A 160 -15.03 -53.66 5.02
CA PRO A 160 -15.85 -53.13 3.92
C PRO A 160 -17.37 -53.24 4.16
N VAL A 161 -18.14 -52.35 3.52
CA VAL A 161 -19.61 -52.44 3.42
C VAL A 161 -20.01 -52.73 1.97
N GLN A 162 -20.98 -53.64 1.81
CA GLN A 162 -21.45 -54.27 0.58
C GLN A 162 -22.20 -53.32 -0.39
N HIS A 163 -22.07 -53.55 -1.70
CA HIS A 163 -23.00 -53.07 -2.72
C HIS A 163 -23.50 -54.22 -3.61
N ALA A 164 -24.81 -54.20 -3.87
CA ALA A 164 -25.58 -55.11 -4.75
C ALA A 164 -25.46 -54.70 -6.25
N PRO A 165 -25.83 -55.58 -7.21
CA PRO A 165 -25.31 -55.54 -8.58
C PRO A 165 -26.20 -54.76 -9.56
N MET A 166 -25.60 -54.25 -10.65
CA MET A 166 -26.34 -53.85 -11.86
C MET A 166 -25.82 -54.56 -13.11
N GLN A 167 -26.79 -54.97 -13.93
CA GLN A 167 -26.68 -55.79 -15.14
C GLN A 167 -25.97 -55.08 -16.31
N ALA A 168 -25.36 -55.90 -17.17
CA ALA A 168 -24.79 -55.52 -18.46
C ALA A 168 -25.86 -55.44 -19.57
N VAL A 169 -25.77 -54.43 -20.44
CA VAL A 169 -26.31 -54.49 -21.81
C VAL A 169 -25.39 -53.75 -22.79
N GLY A 170 -24.86 -54.50 -23.76
CA GLY A 170 -24.90 -54.22 -25.22
C GLY A 170 -24.26 -52.96 -25.80
N GLY A 171 -23.21 -53.15 -26.61
CA GLY A 171 -22.52 -52.10 -27.36
C GLY A 171 -23.24 -51.50 -28.57
N ARG A 172 -22.68 -50.39 -29.07
CA ARG A 172 -22.74 -49.90 -30.47
C ARG A 172 -21.66 -48.82 -30.71
N SER A 173 -21.21 -48.74 -31.97
CA SER A 173 -20.11 -47.98 -32.60
C SER A 173 -20.09 -46.45 -32.35
N PRO A 174 -18.96 -45.75 -32.64
CA PRO A 174 -18.75 -44.37 -32.21
C PRO A 174 -19.41 -43.38 -33.17
N ALA A 175 -20.22 -42.47 -32.62
CA ALA A 175 -20.70 -41.28 -33.32
C ALA A 175 -19.96 -40.04 -32.78
N LEU A 176 -19.59 -39.15 -33.71
CA LEU A 176 -18.95 -37.85 -33.50
C LEU A 176 -19.67 -37.05 -32.39
N ARG A 177 -18.92 -36.66 -31.35
CA ARG A 177 -19.41 -35.75 -30.28
C ARG A 177 -19.04 -34.31 -30.63
N GLU A 178 -20.06 -33.46 -30.71
CA GLU A 178 -19.96 -31.99 -30.68
C GLU A 178 -19.40 -31.50 -29.32
N PRO A 179 -18.74 -30.33 -29.26
CA PRO A 179 -18.08 -29.83 -28.06
C PRO A 179 -19.10 -29.41 -26.98
N PRO A 180 -18.82 -29.64 -25.68
CA PRO A 180 -19.77 -29.32 -24.62
C PRO A 180 -19.87 -27.81 -24.36
N VAL A 181 -21.09 -27.38 -24.07
CA VAL A 181 -21.47 -26.00 -23.76
C VAL A 181 -20.94 -25.62 -22.38
N LEU A 182 -19.88 -24.81 -22.34
CA LEU A 182 -19.15 -24.28 -21.17
C LEU A 182 -19.99 -23.51 -20.11
N ARG A 183 -21.32 -23.45 -20.20
CA ARG A 183 -22.16 -22.62 -19.32
C ARG A 183 -22.75 -23.37 -18.12
N GLU A 184 -22.98 -24.68 -18.26
CA GLU A 184 -23.59 -25.49 -17.18
C GLU A 184 -22.54 -25.86 -16.11
N GLU A 185 -21.35 -26.28 -16.51
CA GLU A 185 -20.26 -26.67 -15.60
C GLU A 185 -19.77 -25.49 -14.74
N ILE A 186 -19.70 -24.28 -15.31
CA ILE A 186 -19.31 -23.07 -14.56
C ILE A 186 -20.35 -22.72 -13.50
N ARG A 187 -21.66 -22.90 -13.79
CA ARG A 187 -22.72 -22.66 -12.80
C ARG A 187 -22.67 -23.69 -11.67
N VAL A 188 -22.45 -24.96 -11.98
CA VAL A 188 -22.32 -26.02 -10.98
C VAL A 188 -21.08 -25.79 -10.10
N GLN A 189 -19.95 -25.41 -10.69
CA GLN A 189 -18.74 -25.06 -9.94
C GLN A 189 -18.91 -23.80 -9.08
N GLN A 190 -19.60 -22.76 -9.58
CA GLN A 190 -19.90 -21.56 -8.79
C GLN A 190 -20.84 -21.85 -7.63
N GLN A 191 -21.85 -22.70 -7.82
CA GLN A 191 -22.76 -23.11 -6.74
C GLN A 191 -22.05 -23.98 -5.70
N GLN A 192 -21.14 -24.87 -6.11
CA GLN A 192 -20.32 -25.67 -5.20
C GLN A 192 -19.32 -24.80 -4.41
N ALA A 193 -18.68 -23.81 -5.06
CA ALA A 193 -17.80 -22.86 -4.40
C ALA A 193 -18.55 -21.96 -3.39
N ALA A 194 -19.76 -21.52 -3.73
CA ALA A 194 -20.62 -20.76 -2.83
C ALA A 194 -21.09 -21.60 -1.63
N ALA A 195 -21.42 -22.88 -1.84
CA ALA A 195 -21.79 -23.80 -0.77
C ALA A 195 -20.60 -24.10 0.18
N ALA A 196 -19.40 -24.29 -0.38
CA ALA A 196 -18.18 -24.47 0.42
C ALA A 196 -17.82 -23.21 1.23
N ALA A 197 -17.98 -22.02 0.65
CA ALA A 197 -17.78 -20.75 1.36
C ALA A 197 -18.81 -20.54 2.48
N ALA A 198 -20.08 -20.92 2.26
CA ALA A 198 -21.12 -20.87 3.29
C ALA A 198 -20.85 -21.84 4.45
N GLN A 199 -20.39 -23.06 4.15
CA GLN A 199 -19.99 -24.03 5.18
C GLN A 199 -18.76 -23.56 5.98
N ALA A 200 -17.76 -22.98 5.31
CA ALA A 200 -16.59 -22.42 6.00
C ALA A 200 -16.97 -21.24 6.91
N HIS A 201 -17.91 -20.39 6.47
CA HIS A 201 -18.40 -19.29 7.30
C HIS A 201 -19.23 -19.78 8.50
N ALA A 202 -20.06 -20.80 8.31
CA ALA A 202 -20.81 -21.43 9.40
C ALA A 202 -19.90 -22.12 10.43
N GLN A 203 -18.83 -22.79 9.98
CA GLN A 203 -17.83 -23.39 10.87
C GLN A 203 -17.02 -22.32 11.62
N ALA A 204 -16.67 -21.21 10.97
CA ALA A 204 -15.97 -20.09 11.61
C ALA A 204 -16.85 -19.40 12.66
N GLN A 205 -18.15 -19.22 12.38
CA GLN A 205 -19.12 -18.70 13.34
C GLN A 205 -19.31 -19.66 14.52
N ALA A 206 -19.47 -20.96 14.27
CA ALA A 206 -19.57 -21.97 15.33
C ALA A 206 -18.31 -22.01 16.21
N HIS A 207 -17.12 -21.86 15.62
CA HIS A 207 -15.86 -21.80 16.37
C HIS A 207 -15.73 -20.50 17.18
N ALA A 208 -16.13 -19.36 16.62
CA ALA A 208 -16.15 -18.08 17.33
C ALA A 208 -17.15 -18.11 18.51
N GLN A 209 -18.29 -18.77 18.34
CA GLN A 209 -19.31 -18.93 19.37
C GLN A 209 -18.85 -19.90 20.46
N ALA A 210 -18.18 -21.00 20.09
CA ALA A 210 -17.54 -21.89 21.06
C ALA A 210 -16.42 -21.20 21.86
N LEU A 211 -15.64 -20.31 21.24
CA LEU A 211 -14.64 -19.48 21.92
C LEU A 211 -15.27 -18.43 22.85
N ALA A 212 -16.39 -17.83 22.44
CA ALA A 212 -17.16 -16.91 23.28
C ALA A 212 -17.76 -17.63 24.49
N ASP A 213 -18.31 -18.83 24.29
CA ASP A 213 -18.87 -19.68 25.36
C ASP A 213 -17.78 -20.19 26.30
N ALA A 214 -16.62 -20.61 25.77
CA ALA A 214 -15.46 -20.99 26.58
C ALA A 214 -14.92 -19.80 27.41
N ARG A 215 -14.95 -18.59 26.85
CA ARG A 215 -14.55 -17.36 27.56
C ARG A 215 -15.58 -16.93 28.59
N ALA A 216 -16.88 -17.12 28.33
CA ALA A 216 -17.96 -16.91 29.29
C ALA A 216 -17.89 -17.92 30.44
N GLN A 217 -17.59 -19.19 30.16
CA GLN A 217 -17.36 -20.23 31.17
C GLN A 217 -16.10 -19.96 32.00
N ALA A 218 -15.02 -19.47 31.38
CA ALA A 218 -13.81 -19.05 32.10
C ALA A 218 -14.04 -17.83 33.01
N LEU A 219 -14.90 -16.88 32.59
CA LEU A 219 -15.30 -15.73 33.41
C LEU A 219 -16.26 -16.15 34.56
N ALA A 220 -17.13 -17.14 34.33
CA ALA A 220 -18.01 -17.70 35.35
C ALA A 220 -17.25 -18.52 36.42
N GLN A 221 -16.18 -19.22 36.03
CA GLN A 221 -15.31 -19.96 36.97
C GLN A 221 -14.43 -19.05 37.84
N GLN A 222 -14.27 -17.76 37.50
CA GLN A 222 -13.56 -16.78 38.32
C GLN A 222 -14.43 -16.10 39.38
N HIS A 223 -15.74 -16.40 39.44
CA HIS A 223 -16.66 -15.95 40.50
C HIS A 223 -17.41 -17.14 41.11
N THR A 224 -16.67 -17.97 41.84
CA THR A 224 -17.25 -18.75 42.96
C THR A 224 -16.77 -18.11 44.27
N PRO A 225 -17.64 -17.78 45.23
CA PRO A 225 -17.19 -17.45 46.57
C PRO A 225 -16.54 -18.71 47.16
N ALA A 226 -15.27 -18.60 47.56
CA ALA A 226 -14.60 -19.67 48.28
C ALA A 226 -15.41 -20.04 49.53
N PRO A 227 -15.60 -21.34 49.85
CA PRO A 227 -16.18 -21.73 51.12
C PRO A 227 -15.25 -21.24 52.23
N VAL A 228 -15.83 -20.59 53.23
CA VAL A 228 -15.14 -20.16 54.44
C VAL A 228 -14.50 -21.40 55.07
N PRO A 229 -13.17 -21.50 55.18
CA PRO A 229 -12.57 -22.60 55.90
C PRO A 229 -12.90 -22.42 57.38
N ALA A 230 -13.51 -23.45 57.98
CA ALA A 230 -13.67 -23.56 59.42
C ALA A 230 -12.30 -23.34 60.08
N ALA A 231 -12.29 -22.52 61.12
CA ALA A 231 -11.10 -22.14 61.85
C ALA A 231 -10.30 -23.39 62.26
N PRO A 232 -9.01 -23.51 61.90
CA PRO A 232 -8.15 -24.43 62.60
C PRO A 232 -7.97 -23.87 64.01
N VAL A 233 -8.39 -24.67 65.00
CA VAL A 233 -7.93 -24.55 66.39
C VAL A 233 -6.41 -24.57 66.37
N VAL A 234 -5.80 -23.39 66.43
CA VAL A 234 -4.37 -23.23 66.66
C VAL A 234 -4.13 -23.61 68.11
N SER A 235 -3.48 -24.76 68.29
CA SER A 235 -2.91 -25.20 69.55
C SER A 235 -2.00 -24.12 70.13
N LEU A 236 -2.06 -23.91 71.45
CA LEU A 236 -1.31 -22.94 72.26
C LEU A 236 0.20 -23.22 72.37
N ALA A 237 0.81 -23.83 71.35
CA ALA A 237 2.24 -24.11 71.29
C ALA A 237 2.79 -23.64 69.94
N ASP A 238 3.13 -22.35 69.87
CA ASP A 238 4.27 -21.79 69.10
C ASP A 238 4.13 -20.25 68.97
N ALA A 239 4.00 -19.58 70.13
CA ALA A 239 3.92 -18.14 70.25
C ALA A 239 5.30 -17.45 70.28
N ARG A 240 6.31 -17.92 69.53
CA ARG A 240 7.68 -17.35 69.63
C ARG A 240 8.42 -17.02 68.33
N SER A 241 7.79 -17.04 67.14
CA SER A 241 8.48 -16.64 65.90
C SER A 241 7.73 -15.69 64.96
N ASN A 242 6.49 -15.28 65.28
CA ASN A 242 5.64 -14.54 64.32
C ASN A 242 5.72 -13.00 64.38
N GLY A 243 6.47 -12.41 65.33
CA GLY A 243 6.60 -10.95 65.45
C GLY A 243 7.38 -10.29 64.30
N ASN A 244 8.27 -11.03 63.63
CA ASN A 244 9.09 -10.51 62.54
C ASN A 244 8.42 -10.57 61.15
N ALA A 245 7.38 -11.39 60.96
CA ALA A 245 6.73 -11.56 59.66
C ALA A 245 5.61 -10.54 59.41
N THR A 246 4.85 -10.17 60.45
CA THR A 246 3.87 -9.07 60.43
C THR A 246 4.58 -7.71 60.37
N ALA A 247 5.60 -7.48 61.20
CA ALA A 247 6.38 -6.24 61.16
C ALA A 247 7.05 -5.99 59.79
N ARG A 248 7.52 -7.04 59.10
CA ARG A 248 8.06 -6.92 57.74
C ARG A 248 7.00 -6.63 56.68
N ARG A 249 5.76 -7.12 56.84
CA ARG A 249 4.64 -6.79 55.95
C ARG A 249 4.19 -5.35 56.15
N ASP A 250 3.98 -4.92 57.39
CA ASP A 250 3.59 -3.55 57.72
C ASP A 250 4.67 -2.53 57.27
N GLN A 251 5.95 -2.88 57.44
CA GLN A 251 7.06 -2.07 56.93
C GLN A 251 7.09 -2.04 55.40
N GLN A 252 6.78 -3.13 54.72
CA GLN A 252 6.74 -3.18 53.26
C GLN A 252 5.56 -2.38 52.68
N ASP A 253 4.40 -2.42 53.35
CA ASP A 253 3.20 -1.67 52.97
C ASP A 253 3.40 -0.16 53.18
N MET A 254 4.00 0.23 54.31
CA MET A 254 4.41 1.63 54.56
C MET A 254 5.43 2.11 53.53
N MET A 255 6.41 1.27 53.16
CA MET A 255 7.38 1.62 52.13
C MET A 255 6.75 1.73 50.73
N ASN A 256 5.70 0.97 50.44
CA ASN A 256 4.94 1.09 49.20
C ASN A 256 4.08 2.37 49.20
N GLU A 257 3.46 2.72 50.32
CA GLU A 257 2.74 3.99 50.50
C GLU A 257 3.66 5.20 50.34
N LEU A 258 4.85 5.17 50.97
CA LEU A 258 5.84 6.23 50.84
C LEU A 258 6.35 6.38 49.40
N ARG A 259 6.52 5.27 48.66
CA ARG A 259 6.85 5.33 47.23
C ARG A 259 5.69 5.91 46.40
N SER A 260 4.45 5.57 46.74
CA SER A 260 3.26 6.09 46.08
C SER A 260 3.10 7.60 46.33
N MET A 261 3.27 8.04 47.58
CA MET A 261 3.29 9.45 47.97
C MET A 261 4.43 10.19 47.29
N LYS A 262 5.65 9.63 47.28
CA LYS A 262 6.80 10.21 46.58
C LYS A 262 6.51 10.38 45.09
N GLY A 263 5.92 9.36 44.44
CA GLY A 263 5.53 9.44 43.03
C GLY A 263 4.49 10.53 42.76
N LEU A 264 3.46 10.63 43.61
CA LEU A 264 2.45 11.70 43.54
C LEU A 264 3.04 13.09 43.75
N ILE A 265 3.99 13.23 44.68
CA ILE A 265 4.69 14.49 44.94
C ILE A 265 5.56 14.86 43.73
N GLU A 266 6.40 13.95 43.23
CA GLU A 266 7.23 14.19 42.04
C GLU A 266 6.38 14.57 40.82
N GLU A 267 5.21 13.94 40.65
CA GLU A 267 4.26 14.25 39.58
C GLU A 267 3.62 15.63 39.73
N ARG A 268 3.13 15.99 40.93
CA ARG A 268 2.51 17.30 41.19
C ARG A 268 3.53 18.44 41.10
N PHE A 269 4.74 18.24 41.61
CA PHE A 269 5.83 19.22 41.47
C PHE A 269 6.27 19.34 40.00
N GLY A 270 6.32 18.25 39.25
CA GLY A 270 6.57 18.29 37.81
C GLY A 270 5.52 19.09 37.04
N ALA A 271 4.24 18.91 37.37
CA ALA A 271 3.15 19.69 36.76
C ALA A 271 3.22 21.18 37.12
N LEU A 272 3.50 21.52 38.39
CA LEU A 272 3.65 22.91 38.83
C LEU A 272 4.86 23.61 38.18
N ALA A 273 6.01 22.94 38.13
CA ALA A 273 7.20 23.46 37.46
C ALA A 273 6.97 23.65 35.96
N PHE A 274 6.20 22.74 35.33
CA PHE A 274 5.79 22.88 33.94
C PHE A 274 4.85 24.08 33.75
N MET A 275 3.86 24.28 34.61
CA MET A 275 2.95 25.43 34.57
C MET A 275 3.69 26.77 34.80
N GLU A 276 4.61 26.84 35.76
CA GLU A 276 5.45 28.02 35.99
C GLU A 276 6.35 28.31 34.77
N LYS A 277 6.88 27.27 34.12
CA LYS A 277 7.65 27.40 32.88
C LYS A 277 6.81 27.92 31.71
N LEU A 278 5.56 27.43 31.55
CA LEU A 278 4.63 27.95 30.54
C LEU A 278 4.30 29.43 30.76
N GLN A 279 4.12 29.85 32.01
CA GLN A 279 3.87 31.26 32.34
C GLN A 279 5.08 32.15 32.06
N ARG A 280 6.30 31.64 32.27
CA ARG A 280 7.55 32.37 32.02
C ARG A 280 7.93 32.46 30.54
N GLN A 281 7.50 31.52 29.71
CA GLN A 281 7.85 31.45 28.28
C GLN A 281 6.60 31.29 27.39
N PRO A 282 5.77 32.35 27.25
CA PRO A 282 4.49 32.26 26.53
C PRO A 282 4.67 31.88 25.05
N ALA A 283 5.71 32.37 24.38
CA ALA A 283 6.01 32.02 22.98
C ALA A 283 6.29 30.51 22.80
N GLN A 284 6.98 29.89 23.76
CA GLN A 284 7.24 28.45 23.75
C GLN A 284 5.94 27.64 23.91
N ALA A 285 5.06 28.09 24.82
CA ALA A 285 3.76 27.45 25.04
C ALA A 285 2.87 27.53 23.78
N MET A 286 2.80 28.71 23.15
CA MET A 286 2.06 28.93 21.91
C MET A 286 2.58 28.06 20.77
N LEU A 287 3.91 27.95 20.62
CA LEU A 287 4.53 27.09 19.63
C LEU A 287 4.17 25.60 19.86
N ILE A 288 4.29 25.12 21.10
CA ILE A 288 3.96 23.74 21.46
C ILE A 288 2.50 23.43 21.10
N GLN A 289 1.56 24.29 21.51
CA GLN A 289 0.14 24.11 21.20
C GLN A 289 -0.10 24.05 19.69
N LYS A 290 0.48 24.99 18.94
CA LYS A 290 0.30 25.05 17.48
C LYS A 290 0.85 23.82 16.78
N LEU A 291 2.02 23.32 17.18
CA LEU A 291 2.62 22.12 16.58
C LEU A 291 1.85 20.84 16.96
N LEU A 292 1.31 20.76 18.17
CA LEU A 292 0.41 19.67 18.59
C LEU A 292 -0.88 19.69 17.75
N ASP A 293 -1.49 20.86 17.58
CA ASP A 293 -2.69 21.04 16.76
C ASP A 293 -2.44 20.64 15.29
N SER A 294 -1.28 21.00 14.73
CA SER A 294 -0.85 20.57 13.39
C SER A 294 -0.62 19.06 13.29
N GLY A 295 -0.31 18.37 14.39
CA GLY A 295 -0.09 16.91 14.45
C GLY A 295 1.38 16.48 14.38
N PHE A 296 2.33 17.33 14.77
CA PHE A 296 3.73 16.93 14.91
C PHE A 296 3.91 16.02 16.13
N SER A 297 4.96 15.18 16.12
CA SER A 297 5.21 14.28 17.24
C SER A 297 5.71 15.04 18.47
N PRO A 298 5.39 14.59 19.70
CA PRO A 298 5.91 15.19 20.92
C PRO A 298 7.44 15.24 20.97
N ALA A 299 8.12 14.28 20.33
CA ALA A 299 9.57 14.22 20.26
C ALA A 299 10.16 15.37 19.44
N LEU A 300 9.58 15.70 18.29
CA LEU A 300 10.03 16.83 17.47
C LEU A 300 9.64 18.17 18.11
N ILE A 301 8.43 18.24 18.67
CA ILE A 301 7.93 19.44 19.35
C ILE A 301 8.84 19.84 20.51
N ARG A 302 9.23 18.90 21.37
CA ARG A 302 10.16 19.20 22.48
C ARG A 302 11.49 19.77 21.98
N LYS A 303 12.06 19.18 20.92
CA LYS A 303 13.32 19.68 20.33
C LYS A 303 13.19 21.09 19.77
N LEU A 304 12.08 21.40 19.10
CA LEU A 304 11.82 22.75 18.60
C LEU A 304 11.56 23.73 19.74
N ALA A 305 10.77 23.36 20.74
CA ALA A 305 10.52 24.19 21.91
C ALA A 305 11.79 24.52 22.68
N GLU A 306 12.66 23.53 22.93
CA GLU A 306 13.93 23.70 23.65
C GLU A 306 14.95 24.55 22.89
N SER A 307 14.88 24.59 21.56
CA SER A 307 15.78 25.39 20.72
C SER A 307 15.25 26.79 20.39
N LEU A 308 14.03 27.13 20.83
CA LEU A 308 13.41 28.44 20.58
C LEU A 308 14.16 29.55 21.34
N PRO A 309 14.71 30.56 20.64
CA PRO A 309 15.31 31.73 21.27
C PRO A 309 14.27 32.57 22.02
N ASN A 310 14.69 33.26 23.08
CA ASN A 310 13.79 34.07 23.93
C ASN A 310 13.30 35.35 23.24
N ASP A 311 13.96 35.80 22.17
CA ASP A 311 13.75 37.08 21.47
C ASP A 311 13.05 36.94 20.10
N VAL A 312 12.46 35.78 19.81
CA VAL A 312 11.76 35.55 18.55
C VAL A 312 10.43 36.30 18.50
N SER A 313 10.22 37.07 17.43
CA SER A 313 8.97 37.80 17.17
C SER A 313 7.84 36.93 16.60
N ASP A 314 8.20 35.91 15.81
CA ASP A 314 7.26 34.94 15.22
C ASP A 314 7.81 33.53 15.38
N GLU A 315 7.33 32.85 16.41
CA GLU A 315 7.71 31.48 16.75
C GLU A 315 7.33 30.46 15.65
N THR A 316 6.27 30.76 14.87
CA THR A 316 5.81 29.88 13.80
C THR A 316 6.73 29.97 12.60
N ALA A 317 7.08 31.19 12.18
CA ALA A 317 8.01 31.40 11.07
C ALA A 317 9.39 30.82 11.42
N TRP A 318 9.84 30.99 12.66
CA TRP A 318 11.07 30.36 13.14
C TRP A 318 11.02 28.82 13.05
N ALA A 319 9.94 28.20 13.54
CA ALA A 319 9.78 26.75 13.46
C ALA A 319 9.67 26.25 12.01
N ALA A 320 8.97 27.00 11.14
CA ALA A 320 8.88 26.71 9.71
C ALA A 320 10.27 26.67 9.06
N ASN A 321 11.12 27.67 9.33
CA ASN A 321 12.47 27.73 8.79
C ASN A 321 13.33 26.53 9.23
N ILE A 322 13.20 26.09 10.50
CA ILE A 322 13.93 24.91 10.98
C ILE A 322 13.40 23.63 10.34
N LEU A 323 12.08 23.46 10.28
CA LEU A 323 11.46 22.29 9.65
C LEU A 323 11.85 22.21 8.17
N GLU A 324 11.81 23.33 7.45
CA GLU A 324 12.18 23.44 6.04
C GLU A 324 13.63 23.00 5.82
N ARG A 325 14.56 23.50 6.65
CA ARG A 325 15.98 23.12 6.55
C ARG A 325 16.23 21.63 6.81
N ASN A 326 15.40 20.98 7.63
CA ASN A 326 15.56 19.56 7.98
C ASN A 326 14.74 18.62 7.08
N LEU A 327 13.80 19.13 6.30
CA LEU A 327 13.01 18.33 5.37
C LEU A 327 13.76 18.17 4.05
N ILE A 328 14.20 16.95 3.76
CA ILE A 328 14.93 16.65 2.54
C ILE A 328 13.93 16.43 1.40
N THR A 329 13.96 17.29 0.40
CA THR A 329 13.18 17.17 -0.83
C THR A 329 14.10 16.95 -2.02
N GLY A 330 13.57 16.29 -3.04
CA GLY A 330 14.27 16.12 -4.31
C GLY A 330 14.13 17.33 -5.22
N GLU A 331 13.80 18.54 -4.75
CA GLU A 331 13.48 19.70 -5.61
C GLU A 331 14.66 20.17 -6.47
N ASN A 332 15.88 20.06 -5.93
CA ASN A 332 17.12 20.43 -6.61
C ASN A 332 17.69 19.32 -7.50
N ASP A 333 17.17 18.09 -7.38
CA ASP A 333 17.59 16.98 -8.23
C ASP A 333 16.97 17.12 -9.64
N ALA A 334 17.48 16.37 -10.61
CA ALA A 334 16.73 16.14 -11.86
C ALA A 334 15.40 15.44 -11.53
N ALA A 335 14.34 15.72 -12.30
CA ALA A 335 13.06 15.03 -12.10
C ALA A 335 13.23 13.51 -12.35
N LEU A 336 12.43 12.66 -11.71
CA LEU A 336 12.55 11.20 -11.86
C LEU A 336 12.46 10.79 -13.34
N GLU A 337 11.59 11.48 -14.08
CA GLU A 337 11.37 11.29 -15.51
C GLU A 337 12.64 11.55 -16.32
N ASP A 338 13.47 12.50 -15.88
CA ASP A 338 14.72 12.86 -16.54
C ASP A 338 15.87 11.94 -16.17
N GLN A 339 15.94 11.53 -14.89
CA GLN A 339 16.95 10.60 -14.39
C GLN A 339 16.88 9.25 -15.10
N GLY A 340 15.67 8.75 -15.38
CA GLY A 340 15.48 7.38 -15.87
C GLY A 340 15.94 6.33 -14.85
N GLY A 341 16.00 5.07 -15.28
CA GLY A 341 16.34 3.92 -14.45
C GLY A 341 15.13 3.04 -14.10
N VAL A 342 15.36 2.06 -13.23
CA VAL A 342 14.36 1.07 -12.82
C VAL A 342 13.84 1.40 -11.43
N TYR A 343 12.55 1.69 -11.31
CA TYR A 343 11.93 2.05 -10.04
C TYR A 343 10.83 1.07 -9.66
N ALA A 344 10.87 0.56 -8.43
CA ALA A 344 9.79 -0.23 -7.86
C ALA A 344 9.02 0.59 -6.82
N LEU A 345 7.70 0.73 -7.02
CA LEU A 345 6.82 1.40 -6.07
C LEU A 345 6.36 0.39 -5.03
N ILE A 346 6.78 0.58 -3.78
CA ILE A 346 6.45 -0.28 -2.64
C ILE A 346 5.66 0.49 -1.59
N GLY A 347 5.02 -0.21 -0.65
CA GLY A 347 4.19 0.38 0.40
C GLY A 347 2.90 -0.38 0.66
N SER A 348 2.20 -0.02 1.74
CA SER A 348 1.04 -0.78 2.22
C SER A 348 -0.14 -0.78 1.24
N THR A 349 -1.14 -1.64 1.49
CA THR A 349 -2.36 -1.66 0.68
C THR A 349 -3.09 -0.31 0.68
N GLY A 350 -3.69 0.07 -0.46
CA GLY A 350 -4.51 1.27 -0.57
C GLY A 350 -3.77 2.62 -0.57
N VAL A 351 -2.44 2.65 -0.44
CA VAL A 351 -1.65 3.91 -0.42
C VAL A 351 -1.48 4.57 -1.80
N GLY A 352 -1.99 3.98 -2.88
CA GLY A 352 -1.90 4.58 -4.22
C GLY A 352 -0.61 4.30 -5.00
N LYS A 353 0.01 3.12 -4.83
CA LYS A 353 1.17 2.66 -5.62
C LYS A 353 0.88 2.66 -7.12
N THR A 354 -0.12 1.88 -7.55
CA THR A 354 -0.50 1.76 -8.97
C THR A 354 -0.83 3.11 -9.60
N THR A 355 -1.60 3.96 -8.90
CA THR A 355 -1.92 5.31 -9.37
C THR A 355 -0.68 6.20 -9.46
N SER A 356 0.23 6.13 -8.49
CA SER A 356 1.49 6.88 -8.53
C SER A 356 2.39 6.39 -9.67
N ALA A 357 2.44 5.07 -9.92
CA ALA A 357 3.17 4.49 -11.04
C ALA A 357 2.61 5.01 -12.37
N ALA A 358 1.28 5.03 -12.53
CA ALA A 358 0.61 5.57 -13.71
C ALA A 358 0.86 7.06 -13.92
N LYS A 359 0.88 7.86 -12.85
CA LYS A 359 1.23 9.29 -12.88
C LYS A 359 2.65 9.54 -13.37
N ILE A 360 3.62 8.84 -12.79
CA ILE A 360 5.03 8.92 -13.19
C ILE A 360 5.19 8.42 -14.65
N ALA A 361 4.53 7.32 -15.00
CA ALA A 361 4.53 6.76 -16.35
C ALA A 361 4.02 7.77 -17.39
N ALA A 362 2.88 8.40 -17.12
CA ALA A 362 2.29 9.39 -18.01
C ALA A 362 3.18 10.64 -18.11
N ALA A 363 3.68 11.17 -16.99
CA ALA A 363 4.60 12.31 -16.98
C ALA A 363 5.87 12.02 -17.78
N PHE A 364 6.44 10.82 -17.63
CA PHE A 364 7.59 10.36 -18.40
C PHE A 364 7.25 10.23 -19.90
N ALA A 365 6.16 9.54 -20.24
CA ALA A 365 5.77 9.28 -21.62
C ALA A 365 5.49 10.57 -22.40
N THR A 366 4.86 11.57 -21.76
CA THR A 366 4.65 12.90 -22.36
C THR A 366 5.97 13.61 -22.67
N LYS A 367 7.01 13.41 -21.84
CA LYS A 367 8.28 14.12 -21.98
C LYS A 367 9.30 13.39 -22.86
N HIS A 368 9.41 12.07 -22.72
CA HIS A 368 10.48 11.25 -23.32
C HIS A 368 9.95 10.20 -24.31
N GLY A 369 8.63 10.12 -24.50
CA GLY A 369 7.97 9.19 -25.41
C GLY A 369 7.71 7.80 -24.81
N ALA A 370 6.55 7.23 -25.14
CA ALA A 370 6.10 5.91 -24.68
C ALA A 370 7.08 4.77 -25.04
N ALA A 371 7.77 4.88 -26.18
CA ALA A 371 8.73 3.88 -26.63
C ALA A 371 9.92 3.68 -25.67
N ASN A 372 10.22 4.68 -24.82
CA ASN A 372 11.33 4.65 -23.87
C ASN A 372 10.92 4.23 -22.45
N LEU A 373 9.65 3.84 -22.27
CA LEU A 373 9.10 3.40 -20.99
C LEU A 373 8.82 1.89 -21.00
N GLY A 374 9.21 1.20 -19.94
CA GLY A 374 8.77 -0.15 -19.61
C GLY A 374 7.85 -0.15 -18.39
N LEU A 375 6.76 -0.92 -18.44
CA LEU A 375 5.87 -1.12 -17.31
C LEU A 375 5.83 -2.59 -16.92
N ILE A 376 6.08 -2.88 -15.65
CA ILE A 376 6.00 -4.21 -15.05
C ILE A 376 5.02 -4.14 -13.88
N THR A 377 4.21 -5.18 -13.72
CA THR A 377 3.41 -5.39 -12.51
C THR A 377 3.76 -6.72 -11.86
N LEU A 378 3.90 -6.68 -10.54
CA LEU A 378 4.02 -7.84 -9.66
C LEU A 378 2.68 -8.18 -8.98
N ASP A 379 1.63 -7.39 -9.18
CA ASP A 379 0.29 -7.65 -8.63
C ASP A 379 -0.48 -8.63 -9.54
N ALA A 380 -0.04 -9.89 -9.56
CA ALA A 380 -0.63 -10.94 -10.38
C ALA A 380 -1.96 -11.49 -9.84
N TYR A 381 -2.29 -11.20 -8.58
CA TYR A 381 -3.43 -11.81 -7.87
C TYR A 381 -4.65 -10.87 -7.77
N ARG A 382 -4.46 -9.55 -7.77
CA ARG A 382 -5.58 -8.61 -7.74
C ARG A 382 -6.04 -8.25 -9.15
N VAL A 383 -7.06 -8.98 -9.60
CA VAL A 383 -7.70 -8.80 -10.92
C VAL A 383 -7.93 -7.32 -11.25
N GLY A 384 -8.48 -6.53 -10.31
CA GLY A 384 -8.78 -5.11 -10.55
C GLY A 384 -7.58 -4.16 -10.59
N ALA A 385 -6.50 -4.42 -9.84
CA ALA A 385 -5.32 -3.54 -9.84
C ALA A 385 -4.47 -3.75 -11.10
N HIS A 386 -4.35 -5.01 -11.53
CA HIS A 386 -3.70 -5.38 -12.79
C HIS A 386 -4.38 -4.75 -14.00
N GLU A 387 -5.72 -4.75 -14.04
CA GLU A 387 -6.50 -4.10 -15.09
C GLU A 387 -6.32 -2.59 -15.10
N GLN A 388 -6.20 -1.94 -13.93
CA GLN A 388 -6.01 -0.50 -13.83
C GLN A 388 -4.68 -0.06 -14.48
N LEU A 389 -3.56 -0.71 -14.13
CA LEU A 389 -2.28 -0.36 -14.75
C LEU A 389 -2.27 -0.67 -16.26
N ARG A 390 -2.87 -1.79 -16.69
CA ARG A 390 -3.03 -2.11 -18.11
C ARG A 390 -3.88 -1.10 -18.85
N ALA A 391 -4.93 -0.55 -18.24
CA ALA A 391 -5.75 0.49 -18.85
C ALA A 391 -4.91 1.75 -19.12
N TYR A 392 -4.12 2.20 -18.13
CA TYR A 392 -3.18 3.30 -18.33
C TYR A 392 -2.11 2.96 -19.38
N GLY A 393 -1.55 1.75 -19.36
CA GLY A 393 -0.60 1.29 -20.37
C GLY A 393 -1.18 1.38 -21.79
N ARG A 394 -2.43 0.94 -22.01
CA ARG A 394 -3.11 1.07 -23.31
C ARG A 394 -3.29 2.53 -23.72
N ILE A 395 -3.70 3.41 -22.80
CA ILE A 395 -3.85 4.85 -23.08
C ILE A 395 -2.51 5.47 -23.48
N LEU A 396 -1.42 5.08 -22.81
CA LEU A 396 -0.08 5.59 -23.06
C LEU A 396 0.63 4.91 -24.25
N GLY A 397 0.06 3.83 -24.82
CA GLY A 397 0.74 3.02 -25.83
C GLY A 397 1.93 2.21 -25.31
N VAL A 398 1.95 1.88 -24.01
CA VAL A 398 3.04 1.14 -23.36
C VAL A 398 2.54 -0.24 -22.91
N PRO A 399 3.16 -1.34 -23.39
CA PRO A 399 2.79 -2.68 -22.93
C PRO A 399 3.13 -2.86 -21.45
N VAL A 400 2.19 -3.45 -20.70
CA VAL A 400 2.39 -3.81 -19.29
C VAL A 400 2.69 -5.30 -19.19
N HIS A 401 3.87 -5.61 -18.68
CA HIS A 401 4.35 -6.97 -18.47
C HIS A 401 4.06 -7.43 -17.04
N THR A 402 3.81 -8.73 -16.84
CA THR A 402 3.58 -9.30 -15.52
C THR A 402 4.75 -10.21 -15.16
N ALA A 403 5.33 -10.01 -13.98
CA ALA A 403 6.29 -10.94 -13.40
C ALA A 403 5.66 -11.62 -12.18
N HIS A 404 5.92 -12.92 -12.03
CA HIS A 404 5.37 -13.76 -10.97
C HIS A 404 6.41 -14.11 -9.91
N ASP A 405 7.68 -14.08 -10.28
CA ASP A 405 8.81 -14.47 -9.46
C ASP A 405 10.07 -13.69 -9.84
N ARG A 406 11.14 -13.87 -9.07
CA ARG A 406 12.41 -13.19 -9.29
C ARG A 406 13.00 -13.46 -10.67
N ALA A 407 12.94 -14.71 -11.15
CA ALA A 407 13.50 -15.10 -12.43
C ALA A 407 12.80 -14.39 -13.61
N SER A 408 11.46 -14.37 -13.61
CA SER A 408 10.68 -13.65 -14.63
C SER A 408 10.86 -12.13 -14.54
N LEU A 409 11.06 -11.58 -13.34
CA LEU A 409 11.40 -10.17 -13.19
C LEU A 409 12.78 -9.87 -13.80
N GLU A 410 13.79 -10.70 -13.56
CA GLU A 410 15.13 -10.55 -14.13
C GLU A 410 15.11 -10.62 -15.67
N ASP A 411 14.39 -11.60 -16.24
CA ASP A 411 14.22 -11.71 -17.71
C ASP A 411 13.53 -10.47 -18.32
N LEU A 412 12.52 -9.90 -17.64
CA LEU A 412 11.85 -8.67 -18.08
C LEU A 412 12.75 -7.44 -17.98
N LEU A 413 13.60 -7.36 -16.96
CA LEU A 413 14.57 -6.28 -16.83
C LEU A 413 15.64 -6.34 -17.93
N GLU A 414 16.07 -7.53 -18.33
CA GLU A 414 16.96 -7.71 -19.49
C GLU A 414 16.26 -7.28 -20.79
N LEU A 415 15.02 -7.72 -21.01
CA LEU A 415 14.23 -7.35 -22.18
C LEU A 415 14.03 -5.83 -22.29
N LEU A 416 13.79 -5.16 -21.17
CA LEU A 416 13.52 -3.72 -21.11
C LEU A 416 14.80 -2.89 -20.87
N ALA A 417 15.99 -3.48 -20.95
CA ALA A 417 17.25 -2.79 -20.65
C ALA A 417 17.54 -1.59 -21.57
N ALA A 418 17.02 -1.60 -22.79
CA ALA A 418 17.15 -0.49 -23.75
C ALA A 418 16.19 0.69 -23.44
N LYS A 419 15.20 0.51 -22.56
CA LYS A 419 14.27 1.56 -22.16
C LYS A 419 14.98 2.51 -21.20
N LYS A 420 14.76 3.82 -21.36
CA LYS A 420 15.32 4.83 -20.44
C LYS A 420 14.73 4.69 -19.03
N MET A 421 13.47 4.30 -18.90
CA MET A 421 12.81 4.08 -17.61
C MET A 421 12.02 2.79 -17.59
N VAL A 422 12.07 2.07 -16.46
CA VAL A 422 11.19 0.94 -16.16
C VAL A 422 10.52 1.19 -14.82
N LEU A 423 9.19 1.12 -14.77
CA LEU A 423 8.41 1.22 -13.55
C LEU A 423 7.82 -0.15 -13.19
N ILE A 424 8.01 -0.55 -11.95
CA ILE A 424 7.51 -1.80 -11.38
C ILE A 424 6.42 -1.43 -10.36
N ASP A 425 5.17 -1.77 -10.67
CA ASP A 425 4.08 -1.72 -9.71
C ASP A 425 4.04 -3.00 -8.88
N THR A 426 3.84 -2.87 -7.58
CA THR A 426 3.82 -4.02 -6.67
C THR A 426 2.46 -4.19 -6.02
N ALA A 427 2.14 -5.43 -5.65
CA ALA A 427 0.98 -5.70 -4.83
C ALA A 427 1.03 -4.91 -3.52
N GLY A 428 -0.13 -4.42 -3.08
CA GLY A 428 -0.26 -3.82 -1.76
C GLY A 428 -0.49 -4.87 -0.69
N MET A 429 0.45 -4.98 0.25
CA MET A 429 0.33 -5.87 1.41
C MET A 429 0.13 -5.03 2.68
N ALA A 430 -0.57 -5.58 3.67
CA ALA A 430 -0.58 -4.95 4.99
C ALA A 430 0.86 -4.92 5.54
N GLN A 431 1.24 -3.85 6.24
CA GLN A 431 2.63 -3.63 6.65
C GLN A 431 3.17 -4.67 7.66
N ARG A 432 2.31 -5.50 8.24
CA ARG A 432 2.68 -6.60 9.15
C ARG A 432 2.53 -7.99 8.50
N ASP A 433 2.18 -8.04 7.23
CA ASP A 433 2.09 -9.29 6.47
C ASP A 433 3.51 -9.84 6.22
N SER A 434 3.73 -11.14 6.47
CA SER A 434 5.01 -11.81 6.26
C SER A 434 5.47 -11.73 4.80
N ARG A 435 4.53 -11.72 3.85
CA ARG A 435 4.80 -11.61 2.40
C ARG A 435 5.46 -10.29 2.02
N THR A 436 5.38 -9.26 2.87
CA THR A 436 6.12 -8.00 2.67
C THR A 436 7.61 -8.26 2.52
N ARG A 437 8.17 -9.20 3.29
CA ARG A 437 9.59 -9.56 3.22
C ARG A 437 9.92 -10.26 1.91
N GLU A 438 9.08 -11.23 1.50
CA GLU A 438 9.22 -11.94 0.23
C GLU A 438 9.23 -10.97 -0.96
N LEU A 439 8.33 -9.98 -0.95
CA LEU A 439 8.31 -8.92 -1.97
C LEU A 439 9.62 -8.10 -1.98
N LEU A 440 10.11 -7.70 -0.81
CA LEU A 440 11.35 -6.92 -0.70
C LEU A 440 12.59 -7.70 -1.16
N ASP A 441 12.61 -9.02 -0.93
CA ASP A 441 13.67 -9.94 -1.34
C ASP A 441 13.60 -10.23 -2.86
N MET A 442 12.41 -10.38 -3.42
CA MET A 442 12.21 -10.46 -4.88
C MET A 442 12.72 -9.18 -5.58
N LEU A 443 12.55 -8.02 -4.94
CA LEU A 443 13.02 -6.72 -5.42
C LEU A 443 14.48 -6.41 -5.03
N ALA A 444 15.22 -7.35 -4.42
CA ALA A 444 16.62 -7.17 -4.06
C ALA A 444 17.56 -7.37 -5.27
N HIS A 445 17.27 -6.66 -6.37
CA HIS A 445 18.07 -6.62 -7.58
C HIS A 445 18.80 -5.29 -7.69
N ARG A 446 20.08 -5.31 -8.09
CA ARG A 446 20.99 -4.15 -8.09
C ARG A 446 20.53 -2.95 -8.92
N SER A 447 19.79 -3.18 -10.01
CA SER A 447 19.27 -2.10 -10.84
C SER A 447 18.01 -1.44 -10.28
N ILE A 448 17.30 -2.11 -9.37
CA ILE A 448 15.99 -1.65 -8.89
C ILE A 448 16.19 -0.64 -7.76
N GLN A 449 15.67 0.56 -7.95
CA GLN A 449 15.58 1.60 -6.93
C GLN A 449 14.16 1.62 -6.34
N LYS A 450 14.06 1.36 -5.03
CA LYS A 450 12.76 1.30 -4.35
C LYS A 450 12.27 2.71 -4.02
N LEU A 451 11.03 3.02 -4.37
CA LEU A 451 10.30 4.22 -3.96
C LEU A 451 9.18 3.80 -3.02
N LEU A 452 9.26 4.23 -1.76
CA LEU A 452 8.21 3.93 -0.79
C LEU A 452 7.09 4.96 -0.92
N VAL A 453 5.89 4.47 -1.25
CA VAL A 453 4.68 5.29 -1.32
C VAL A 453 4.00 5.31 0.05
N VAL A 454 3.83 6.51 0.59
CA VAL A 454 3.26 6.75 1.92
C VAL A 454 2.00 7.59 1.76
N ASN A 455 0.90 7.12 2.34
CA ASN A 455 -0.33 7.88 2.44
C ASN A 455 -0.13 9.08 3.38
N ALA A 456 -0.15 10.30 2.84
CA ALA A 456 0.04 11.53 3.60
C ALA A 456 -1.12 11.82 4.58
N ALA A 457 -2.30 11.24 4.35
CA ALA A 457 -3.47 11.39 5.21
C ALA A 457 -3.52 10.38 6.37
N ALA A 458 -2.54 9.49 6.49
CA ALA A 458 -2.50 8.48 7.54
C ALA A 458 -2.06 9.05 8.89
N GLN A 459 -2.39 8.35 9.97
CA GLN A 459 -1.91 8.65 11.32
C GLN A 459 -0.39 8.44 11.42
N GLY A 460 0.27 9.22 12.28
CA GLY A 460 1.73 9.19 12.44
C GLY A 460 2.27 7.80 12.78
N GLU A 461 1.60 7.07 13.67
CA GLU A 461 1.97 5.71 14.07
C GLU A 461 1.85 4.72 12.90
N THR A 462 0.83 4.88 12.05
CA THR A 462 0.67 4.04 10.86
C THR A 462 1.77 4.34 9.84
N ILE A 463 2.12 5.62 9.66
CA ILE A 463 3.22 6.03 8.79
C ILE A 463 4.54 5.44 9.28
N GLU A 464 4.81 5.51 10.59
CA GLU A 464 5.99 4.94 11.22
C GLU A 464 6.09 3.41 11.01
N ASP A 465 5.00 2.68 11.27
CA ASP A 465 4.92 1.22 11.07
C ASP A 465 5.21 0.85 9.61
N VAL A 466 4.66 1.59 8.65
CA VAL A 466 4.95 1.40 7.22
C VAL A 466 6.42 1.67 6.89
N MET A 467 7.00 2.76 7.39
CA MET A 467 8.40 3.11 7.13
C MET A 467 9.37 2.05 7.66
N VAL A 468 9.11 1.52 8.84
CA VAL A 468 9.92 0.45 9.44
C VAL A 468 9.76 -0.85 8.65
N SER A 469 8.53 -1.30 8.41
CA SER A 469 8.25 -2.57 7.73
C SER A 469 8.80 -2.63 6.31
N TYR A 470 8.74 -1.52 5.57
CA TYR A 470 9.24 -1.44 4.19
C TYR A 470 10.71 -1.00 4.09
N ARG A 471 11.42 -0.88 5.23
CA ARG A 471 12.83 -0.47 5.30
C ARG A 471 13.07 0.85 4.55
N ALA A 472 12.32 1.90 4.90
CA ALA A 472 12.33 3.19 4.22
C ALA A 472 13.74 3.78 4.03
N ALA A 473 14.64 3.59 4.99
CA ALA A 473 16.03 4.05 4.92
C ALA A 473 16.85 3.42 3.77
N ALA A 474 16.45 2.23 3.27
CA ALA A 474 17.07 1.57 2.12
C ALA A 474 16.42 1.97 0.78
N CYS A 475 15.37 2.82 0.80
CA CYS A 475 14.70 3.30 -0.39
C CYS A 475 15.42 4.53 -0.96
N LYS A 476 15.33 4.73 -2.27
CA LYS A 476 15.87 5.93 -2.93
C LYS A 476 15.14 7.21 -2.49
N GLY A 477 13.87 7.07 -2.15
CA GLY A 477 13.07 8.17 -1.64
C GLY A 477 11.61 7.78 -1.41
N ILE A 478 10.87 8.76 -0.92
CA ILE A 478 9.47 8.64 -0.52
C ILE A 478 8.58 9.40 -1.51
N VAL A 479 7.48 8.77 -1.88
CA VAL A 479 6.38 9.42 -2.59
C VAL A 479 5.25 9.65 -1.59
N LEU A 480 4.90 10.92 -1.37
CA LEU A 480 3.72 11.27 -0.57
C LEU A 480 2.48 11.21 -1.46
N SER A 481 1.57 10.28 -1.19
CA SER A 481 0.32 10.14 -1.93
C SER A 481 -0.86 10.64 -1.13
N LYS A 482 -1.99 10.85 -1.82
CA LYS A 482 -3.26 11.29 -1.21
C LYS A 482 -3.13 12.58 -0.40
N LEU A 483 -2.26 13.48 -0.87
CA LEU A 483 -2.05 14.76 -0.20
C LEU A 483 -3.34 15.61 -0.17
N ASP A 484 -4.22 15.41 -1.14
CA ASP A 484 -5.54 16.03 -1.28
C ASP A 484 -6.56 15.54 -0.24
N GLU A 485 -6.36 14.34 0.31
CA GLU A 485 -7.18 13.78 1.39
C GLU A 485 -6.60 14.11 2.78
N ALA A 486 -5.38 14.67 2.84
CA ALA A 486 -4.65 14.87 4.09
C ALA A 486 -5.13 16.12 4.83
N VAL A 487 -5.97 15.91 5.86
CA VAL A 487 -6.35 16.98 6.80
C VAL A 487 -5.11 17.52 7.51
N LYS A 488 -4.28 16.63 8.08
CA LYS A 488 -3.01 17.00 8.75
C LYS A 488 -1.84 16.39 7.99
N LEU A 489 -0.98 17.25 7.44
CA LEU A 489 0.24 16.81 6.75
C LEU A 489 1.43 16.62 7.70
N ALA A 490 1.40 17.25 8.87
CA ALA A 490 2.51 17.24 9.83
C ALA A 490 2.97 15.84 10.25
N PRO A 491 2.10 14.83 10.49
CA PRO A 491 2.55 13.49 10.86
C PRO A 491 3.48 12.85 9.82
N ALA A 492 3.20 13.06 8.53
CA ALA A 492 4.05 12.57 7.46
C ALA A 492 5.40 13.30 7.41
N LEU A 493 5.40 14.63 7.52
CA LEU A 493 6.64 15.41 7.51
C LEU A 493 7.51 15.14 8.74
N ASP A 494 6.89 14.99 9.91
CA ASP A 494 7.55 14.62 11.16
C ASP A 494 8.35 13.32 10.99
N ALA A 495 7.70 12.27 10.47
CA ALA A 495 8.35 10.99 10.23
C ALA A 495 9.50 11.12 9.21
N LEU A 496 9.28 11.85 8.11
CA LEU A 496 10.32 12.11 7.11
C LEU A 496 11.55 12.83 7.68
N ILE A 497 11.35 13.84 8.52
CA ILE A 497 12.41 14.59 9.19
C ILE A 497 13.17 13.69 10.18
N ARG A 498 12.45 12.93 11.02
CA ARG A 498 13.07 12.03 12.01
C ARG A 498 13.90 10.93 11.37
N HIS A 499 13.40 10.33 10.28
CA HIS A 499 14.09 9.26 9.55
C HIS A 499 15.07 9.79 8.49
N LYS A 500 15.19 11.11 8.30
CA LYS A 500 16.02 11.76 7.29
C LYS A 500 15.76 11.23 5.87
N LEU A 501 14.49 11.03 5.55
CA LEU A 501 14.06 10.46 4.27
C LEU A 501 13.78 11.55 3.25
N LYS A 502 14.23 11.33 2.01
CA LYS A 502 14.03 12.26 0.90
C LYS A 502 12.65 12.09 0.26
N VAL A 503 11.88 13.17 0.16
CA VAL A 503 10.65 13.21 -0.64
C VAL A 503 10.99 13.44 -2.11
N VAL A 504 10.71 12.47 -2.98
CA VAL A 504 11.03 12.55 -4.42
C VAL A 504 9.85 13.03 -5.27
N GLY A 505 8.63 12.92 -4.75
CA GLY A 505 7.43 13.35 -5.46
C GLY A 505 6.19 13.29 -4.59
N VAL A 506 5.14 13.97 -5.06
CA VAL A 506 3.88 14.14 -4.36
C VAL A 506 2.72 13.89 -5.32
N ALA A 507 1.80 13.02 -4.93
CA ALA A 507 0.55 12.78 -5.65
C ALA A 507 -0.62 13.43 -4.89
N ASN A 508 -1.24 14.43 -5.51
CA ASN A 508 -2.25 15.32 -4.89
C ASN A 508 -3.55 15.35 -5.71
N GLY A 509 -4.25 14.23 -5.80
CA GLY A 509 -5.49 14.10 -6.58
C GLY A 509 -5.55 12.85 -7.47
N GLN A 510 -6.57 12.77 -8.32
CA GLN A 510 -6.88 11.59 -9.14
C GLN A 510 -6.44 11.72 -10.61
N ARG A 511 -6.14 12.93 -11.09
CA ARG A 511 -5.80 13.19 -12.50
C ARG A 511 -4.41 12.66 -12.83
N VAL A 512 -4.27 12.17 -14.06
CA VAL A 512 -3.05 11.54 -14.57
C VAL A 512 -2.70 12.18 -15.91
N PRO A 513 -1.53 12.85 -16.05
CA PRO A 513 -0.45 13.01 -15.07
C PRO A 513 -0.57 14.23 -14.14
N GLU A 514 -1.60 15.05 -14.25
CA GLU A 514 -1.57 16.44 -13.76
C GLU A 514 -1.42 16.59 -12.25
N ASP A 515 -1.88 15.60 -11.48
CA ASP A 515 -1.77 15.61 -10.02
C ASP A 515 -0.48 14.95 -9.51
N TRP A 516 0.59 14.98 -10.31
CA TRP A 516 1.95 14.58 -9.97
C TRP A 516 2.84 15.82 -9.86
N HIS A 517 3.41 16.04 -8.68
CA HIS A 517 4.14 17.26 -8.38
C HIS A 517 5.46 16.99 -7.68
N ARG A 518 6.38 17.94 -7.87
CA ARG A 518 7.59 18.08 -7.06
C ARG A 518 7.41 19.34 -6.23
N LEU A 519 7.22 19.18 -4.93
CA LEU A 519 7.03 20.29 -4.01
C LEU A 519 8.32 20.57 -3.25
N SER A 520 8.58 21.86 -3.01
CA SER A 520 9.69 22.31 -2.17
C SER A 520 9.46 21.99 -0.71
N ALA A 521 10.55 21.98 0.07
CA ALA A 521 10.46 21.85 1.52
C ALA A 521 9.57 22.96 2.10
N HIS A 522 9.76 24.18 1.61
CA HIS A 522 8.93 25.35 1.95
C HIS A 522 7.44 25.11 1.76
N ALA A 523 7.04 24.63 0.57
CA ALA A 523 5.63 24.42 0.25
C ALA A 523 4.99 23.33 1.12
N LEU A 524 5.71 22.26 1.43
CA LEU A 524 5.24 21.18 2.29
C LEU A 524 5.09 21.64 3.74
N VAL A 525 6.09 22.31 4.29
CA VAL A 525 6.08 22.80 5.68
C VAL A 525 5.00 23.86 5.87
N HIS A 526 4.87 24.80 4.94
CA HIS A 526 3.82 25.81 4.99
C HIS A 526 2.42 25.18 4.95
N ARG A 527 2.21 24.12 4.16
CA ARG A 527 0.94 23.36 4.18
C ARG A 527 0.71 22.64 5.50
N ALA A 528 1.74 22.05 6.11
CA ALA A 528 1.63 21.35 7.39
C ALA A 528 1.35 22.26 8.59
N LEU A 529 1.85 23.51 8.56
CA LEU A 529 1.65 24.51 9.62
C LEU A 529 0.38 25.35 9.45
N ARG A 530 -0.37 25.18 8.37
CA ARG A 530 -1.67 25.87 8.21
C ARG A 530 -2.62 25.42 9.32
N ALA A 531 -3.28 26.39 9.94
CA ALA A 531 -4.25 26.13 11.00
C ALA A 531 -5.42 25.31 10.44
N ASN A 532 -5.73 24.19 11.10
CA ASN A 532 -6.94 23.42 10.81
C ASN A 532 -8.09 23.92 11.68
N THR A 533 -9.26 24.09 11.06
CA THR A 533 -10.43 24.75 11.64
C THR A 533 -11.38 23.79 12.40
N GLY A 534 -10.96 22.56 12.67
CA GLY A 534 -11.80 21.57 13.35
C GLY A 534 -11.69 21.68 14.88
N THR A 535 -12.76 22.12 15.55
CA THR A 535 -12.80 22.31 17.00
C THR A 535 -12.73 21.00 17.80
N ALA A 536 -13.32 19.91 17.29
CA ALA A 536 -13.46 18.65 18.05
C ALA A 536 -12.16 17.86 18.29
N TYR A 537 -11.09 18.15 17.55
CA TYR A 537 -9.78 17.48 17.68
C TYR A 537 -8.68 18.46 18.11
N ARG A 538 -9.07 19.67 18.49
CA ARG A 538 -8.17 20.69 19.01
C ARG A 538 -8.25 20.62 20.52
N MET A 539 -7.10 20.56 21.19
CA MET A 539 -7.08 20.62 22.66
C MET A 539 -7.31 22.08 23.07
N ASP A 540 -8.37 22.31 23.83
CA ASP A 540 -8.56 23.60 24.48
C ASP A 540 -7.79 23.67 25.81
N ALA A 541 -7.80 24.84 26.45
CA ALA A 541 -7.08 25.03 27.71
C ALA A 541 -7.65 24.19 28.86
N ASP A 542 -8.93 23.83 28.79
CA ASP A 542 -9.62 23.04 29.81
C ASP A 542 -9.28 21.55 29.65
N ASP A 543 -9.15 21.06 28.42
CA ASP A 543 -8.65 19.71 28.10
C ASP A 543 -7.22 19.50 28.60
N VAL A 544 -6.38 20.52 28.45
CA VAL A 544 -5.00 20.48 28.94
C VAL A 544 -4.99 20.31 30.46
N ASN A 545 -5.84 21.04 31.17
CA ASN A 545 -6.01 20.86 32.61
C ASN A 545 -6.52 19.44 32.96
N LEU A 546 -7.40 18.85 32.14
CA LEU A 546 -7.87 17.49 32.33
C LEU A 546 -6.73 16.47 32.25
N ILE A 547 -5.82 16.60 31.28
CA ILE A 547 -4.65 15.73 31.12
C ILE A 547 -3.71 15.82 32.32
N PHE A 548 -3.50 17.02 32.88
CA PHE A 548 -2.64 17.24 34.04
C PHE A 548 -3.30 16.88 35.39
N THR A 549 -4.62 16.79 35.43
CA THR A 549 -5.37 16.44 36.65
C THR A 549 -5.75 14.95 36.73
N ALA A 550 -5.90 14.26 35.60
CA ALA A 550 -6.44 12.90 35.51
C ALA A 550 -5.47 11.74 35.84
N ARG A 551 -4.18 11.99 36.07
CA ARG A 551 -3.26 10.96 36.60
C ARG A 551 -3.35 10.83 38.13
N GLN A 552 -4.57 10.72 38.67
CA GLN A 552 -4.74 10.06 39.96
C GLN A 552 -4.68 8.55 39.70
N PRO A 553 -3.85 7.77 40.40
CA PRO A 553 -4.10 6.34 40.45
C PRO A 553 -5.48 6.19 41.08
N ALA A 554 -6.46 5.76 40.28
CA ALA A 554 -7.77 5.43 40.79
C ALA A 554 -7.57 4.39 41.90
N LEU A 555 -7.72 4.82 43.15
CA LEU A 555 -8.16 3.94 44.23
C LEU A 555 -9.37 3.23 43.67
N ARG A 556 -9.25 1.92 43.46
CA ARG A 556 -10.31 1.07 42.92
C ARG A 556 -11.51 1.09 43.88
N THR A 557 -12.35 2.10 43.79
CA THR A 557 -13.74 1.98 44.24
C THR A 557 -14.47 1.21 43.15
N ARG A 558 -14.75 -0.07 43.43
CA ARG A 558 -15.70 -0.87 42.68
C ARG A 558 -17.04 -0.13 42.68
N GLY A 559 -17.32 0.60 41.61
CA GLY A 559 -18.59 1.26 41.34
C GLY A 559 -18.86 1.12 39.86
N SER A 560 -19.96 0.44 39.54
CA SER A 560 -20.45 0.15 38.20
C SER A 560 -20.50 1.38 37.30
N LEU A 561 -19.98 1.28 36.08
CA LEU A 561 -20.33 2.17 34.98
C LEU A 561 -20.74 1.32 33.77
N HIS A 562 -22.05 1.34 33.51
CA HIS A 562 -22.63 1.12 32.19
C HIS A 562 -22.68 2.47 31.48
N ALA A 563 -22.06 2.57 30.30
CA ALA A 563 -22.52 3.29 29.11
C ALA A 563 -21.50 3.03 27.98
#